data_AF-A0A1G9RWW3-F1
#
_entry.id   AF-A0A1G9RWW3-F1
#
_cell.length_a   1.000
_cell.length_b   1.000
_cell.length_c   1.000
_cell.angle_alpha   90.00
_cell.angle_beta   90.00
_cell.angle_gamma   90.00
#
_symmetry.space_group_name_H-M   'P 1'
#
loop_
_entity.id
_entity.type
_entity.pdbx_description
1 polymer ?
#
loop_
_entity_poly.entity_id
_entity_poly.type
_entity_poly.pdbx_seq_one_letter_code
_entity_poly.pdbx_strand_id
1 'polypeptide(L)'
;MVTDAQAPNGDCVTSGDIQAVRLRFTTAEDNVGDGPLLLYGRRPNRSSADMEVRQAFQTGRGGPIPGSYDEAERATATSMYYEPARMHRHWHLMGFARLQLRTPGGETVVADRKNGFCLGDRYRTADADTLPGAVRDTASPEGQLAQRLEKSRCGYGDPRATEMFEGISVGSGDDYRFNVDFQWLDLTNVPSGTYDVVNTVNSDRTLVESSYDNNSSSISISVQWPGGAATRPLVITEAPAVTLLRSCPGRERCTAATKAGTGSVARQDDRGLGQAPNVPLTRSAVRGRSGPIRTPGSATGRNGCSSVTSALGCCCCANANAP
;
A
#
# COMPACT_ATOMS: atom_id res chain seq x y z
N MET A 1 -9.57 -19.91 -6.88
CA MET A 1 -8.77 -19.95 -8.11
C MET A 1 -9.37 -18.94 -9.09
N VAL A 2 -8.80 -18.71 -10.27
CA VAL A 2 -9.40 -17.89 -11.34
C VAL A 2 -9.28 -18.60 -12.69
N THR A 3 -10.26 -18.39 -13.57
CA THR A 3 -10.28 -18.93 -14.95
C THR A 3 -9.63 -18.01 -15.99
N ASP A 4 -9.32 -16.76 -15.61
CA ASP A 4 -8.56 -15.83 -16.44
C ASP A 4 -7.36 -15.30 -15.63
N ALA A 5 -6.16 -15.74 -16.01
CA ALA A 5 -4.92 -15.35 -15.37
C ALA A 5 -4.55 -13.87 -15.60
N GLN A 6 -5.10 -13.23 -16.65
CA GLN A 6 -4.83 -11.84 -17.01
C GLN A 6 -5.87 -10.85 -16.47
N ALA A 7 -7.05 -11.32 -16.07
CA ALA A 7 -8.08 -10.46 -15.50
C ALA A 7 -7.53 -9.66 -14.31
N PRO A 8 -7.62 -8.32 -14.28
CA PRO A 8 -7.18 -7.49 -13.16
C PRO A 8 -7.81 -7.93 -11.83
N ASN A 9 -9.06 -8.40 -11.88
CA ASN A 9 -9.84 -8.89 -10.75
C ASN A 9 -10.78 -10.02 -11.21
N GLY A 10 -10.21 -11.18 -11.55
CA GLY A 10 -11.00 -12.34 -11.98
C GLY A 10 -11.87 -12.87 -10.84
N ASP A 11 -13.04 -13.43 -11.12
CA ASP A 11 -13.89 -13.99 -10.08
C ASP A 11 -13.19 -15.18 -9.38
N CYS A 12 -13.33 -15.26 -8.05
CA CYS A 12 -12.89 -16.43 -7.31
C CYS A 12 -13.78 -17.62 -7.69
N VAL A 13 -13.20 -18.65 -8.30
CA VAL A 13 -13.89 -19.91 -8.64
C VAL A 13 -13.32 -21.09 -7.85
N THR A 14 -14.15 -22.13 -7.67
CA THR A 14 -13.77 -23.43 -7.09
C THR A 14 -13.69 -24.56 -8.12
N SER A 15 -14.16 -24.32 -9.35
CA SER A 15 -14.13 -25.29 -10.45
C SER A 15 -14.05 -24.57 -11.80
N GLY A 16 -13.86 -25.33 -12.89
CA GLY A 16 -13.72 -24.83 -14.25
C GLY A 16 -12.30 -24.96 -14.79
N ASP A 17 -12.02 -24.28 -15.89
CA ASP A 17 -10.68 -24.25 -16.49
C ASP A 17 -9.78 -23.28 -15.70
N ILE A 18 -9.17 -23.79 -14.63
CA ILE A 18 -8.37 -22.98 -13.72
C ILE A 18 -7.04 -22.58 -14.38
N GLN A 19 -6.89 -21.27 -14.61
CA GLN A 19 -5.70 -20.70 -15.23
C GLN A 19 -4.70 -20.13 -14.21
N ALA A 20 -5.18 -19.68 -13.03
CA ALA A 20 -4.29 -19.19 -11.98
C ALA A 20 -4.83 -19.33 -10.55
N VAL A 21 -3.90 -19.29 -9.59
CA VAL A 21 -4.13 -19.19 -8.15
C VAL A 21 -3.57 -17.87 -7.66
N ARG A 22 -4.37 -17.09 -6.94
CA ARG A 22 -3.98 -15.76 -6.45
C ARG A 22 -4.14 -15.67 -4.93
N LEU A 23 -3.12 -15.14 -4.27
CA LEU A 23 -3.21 -14.67 -2.90
C LEU A 23 -3.73 -13.24 -2.89
N ARG A 24 -4.94 -13.01 -2.38
CA ARG A 24 -5.52 -11.68 -2.22
C ARG A 24 -5.34 -11.21 -0.78
N PHE A 25 -4.96 -9.95 -0.60
CA PHE A 25 -4.70 -9.37 0.73
C PHE A 25 -4.91 -7.85 0.71
N THR A 26 -5.31 -7.29 1.84
CA THR A 26 -5.41 -5.84 2.00
C THR A 26 -4.03 -5.27 2.33
N THR A 27 -3.71 -4.13 1.71
CA THR A 27 -2.57 -3.29 2.10
C THR A 27 -3.10 -1.96 2.62
N ALA A 28 -2.30 -1.30 3.45
CA ALA A 28 -2.62 0.05 3.84
C ALA A 28 -1.36 0.86 4.13
N GLU A 29 -1.42 2.14 3.83
CA GLU A 29 -0.30 3.07 3.90
C GLU A 29 -0.67 4.22 4.84
N ASP A 30 0.00 4.29 5.98
CA ASP A 30 -0.27 5.28 7.04
C ASP A 30 0.72 6.45 6.95
N ASN A 31 0.28 7.70 7.05
CA ASN A 31 1.20 8.81 7.29
C ASN A 31 1.38 9.05 8.80
N VAL A 32 2.56 8.69 9.31
CA VAL A 32 2.98 8.82 10.70
C VAL A 32 4.06 9.90 10.90
N GLY A 33 4.29 10.74 9.89
CA GLY A 33 5.31 11.78 9.91
C GLY A 33 4.90 13.07 10.61
N ASP A 34 5.67 14.13 10.36
CA ASP A 34 5.46 15.46 10.95
C ASP A 34 4.56 16.35 10.09
N GLY A 35 4.35 15.99 8.83
CA GLY A 35 3.57 16.74 7.84
C GLY A 35 2.82 15.86 6.84
N PRO A 36 1.87 16.42 6.09
CA PRO A 36 1.10 15.67 5.10
C PRO A 36 2.02 15.13 4.00
N LEU A 37 1.74 13.93 3.50
CA LEU A 37 2.20 13.54 2.18
C LEU A 37 1.29 14.26 1.19
N LEU A 38 1.84 15.13 0.36
CA LEU A 38 1.07 15.89 -0.63
C LEU A 38 1.82 15.96 -1.95
N LEU A 39 1.14 15.57 -3.01
CA LEU A 39 1.68 15.44 -4.35
C LEU A 39 0.76 16.12 -5.35
N TYR A 40 1.37 16.84 -6.27
CA TYR A 40 0.69 17.49 -7.37
C TYR A 40 1.19 16.94 -8.69
N GLY A 41 0.27 16.46 -9.52
CA GLY A 41 0.51 16.05 -10.89
C GLY A 41 0.14 17.18 -11.85
N ARG A 42 0.95 17.41 -12.90
CA ARG A 42 0.57 18.23 -14.05
C ARG A 42 1.05 17.63 -15.36
N ARG A 43 0.23 17.74 -16.41
CA ARG A 43 0.62 17.44 -17.79
C ARG A 43 0.32 18.64 -18.70
N PRO A 44 1.13 18.87 -19.75
CA PRO A 44 1.01 20.07 -20.57
C PRO A 44 -0.27 20.12 -21.41
N ASN A 45 -0.86 18.96 -21.71
CA ASN A 45 -2.08 18.85 -22.50
C ASN A 45 -2.78 17.50 -22.28
N ARG A 46 -4.00 17.38 -22.79
CA ARG A 46 -4.85 16.19 -22.65
C ARG A 46 -4.38 14.96 -23.45
N SER A 47 -3.40 15.11 -24.35
CA SER A 47 -2.80 14.00 -25.12
C SER A 47 -1.59 13.38 -24.43
N SER A 48 -1.03 14.03 -23.41
CA SER A 48 0.07 13.46 -22.63
C SER A 48 -0.49 12.37 -21.71
N ALA A 49 0.05 11.15 -21.79
CA ALA A 49 -0.47 10.02 -21.01
C ALA A 49 -0.24 10.22 -19.51
N ASP A 50 0.95 10.71 -19.16
CA ASP A 50 1.41 10.85 -17.79
C ASP A 50 1.43 12.30 -17.34
N MET A 51 1.30 12.50 -16.03
CA MET A 51 1.60 13.77 -15.35
C MET A 51 2.99 13.70 -14.72
N GLU A 52 3.75 14.79 -14.86
CA GLU A 52 4.91 15.04 -14.00
C GLU A 52 4.42 15.28 -12.57
N VAL A 53 5.16 14.81 -11.58
CA VAL A 53 4.78 14.94 -10.17
C VAL A 53 5.76 15.83 -9.43
N ARG A 54 5.20 16.69 -8.56
CA ARG A 54 5.96 17.42 -7.56
C ARG A 54 5.40 17.17 -6.16
N GLN A 55 6.29 17.13 -5.19
CA GLN A 55 5.98 16.98 -3.78
C GLN A 55 5.91 18.35 -3.12
N ALA A 56 4.86 18.55 -2.31
CA ALA A 56 4.67 19.73 -1.49
C ALA A 56 5.08 19.45 -0.03
N PHE A 57 5.63 20.47 0.63
CA PHE A 57 5.96 20.44 2.05
C PHE A 57 5.27 21.60 2.77
N GLN A 58 4.72 21.32 3.93
CA GLN A 58 4.16 22.37 4.77
C GLN A 58 5.27 23.12 5.51
N THR A 59 5.13 24.44 5.61
CA THR A 59 6.09 25.31 6.32
C THR A 59 5.76 25.38 7.81
N GLY A 60 6.29 24.45 8.59
CA GLY A 60 5.98 24.31 10.01
C GLY A 60 4.52 23.95 10.28
N ARG A 61 4.24 23.43 11.48
CA ARG A 61 2.86 23.12 11.89
C ARG A 61 2.00 24.38 11.94
N GLY A 62 0.79 24.30 11.41
CA GLY A 62 -0.16 25.41 11.31
C GLY A 62 0.22 26.46 10.29
N GLY A 63 1.38 26.31 9.63
CA GLY A 63 1.81 27.21 8.57
C GLY A 63 1.22 26.86 7.21
N PRO A 64 1.52 27.66 6.19
CA PRO A 64 1.01 27.48 4.83
C PRO A 64 1.35 26.09 4.26
N ILE A 65 0.38 25.54 3.52
CA ILE A 65 0.53 24.32 2.73
C ILE A 65 0.40 24.72 1.26
N PRO A 66 1.38 24.38 0.39
CA PRO A 66 1.26 24.57 -1.05
C PRO A 66 -0.06 24.02 -1.58
N GLY A 67 -0.79 24.83 -2.35
CA GLY A 67 -2.11 24.54 -2.89
C GLY A 67 -2.11 24.07 -4.35
N SER A 68 -0.96 24.15 -5.05
CA SER A 68 -0.87 23.88 -6.49
C SER A 68 0.45 23.19 -6.89
N TYR A 69 0.50 22.71 -8.13
CA TYR A 69 1.72 22.16 -8.74
C TYR A 69 2.88 23.16 -8.78
N ASP A 70 2.58 24.44 -9.05
CA ASP A 70 3.63 25.47 -9.15
C ASP A 70 4.23 25.83 -7.79
N GLU A 71 3.42 25.78 -6.73
CA GLU A 71 3.87 25.97 -5.34
C GLU A 71 4.54 24.73 -4.75
N ALA A 72 4.27 23.54 -5.28
CA ALA A 72 4.96 22.31 -4.92
C ALA A 72 6.31 22.29 -5.64
N GLU A 73 7.38 22.80 -5.04
CA GLU A 73 8.64 23.04 -5.77
C GLU A 73 9.52 21.80 -5.96
N ARG A 74 9.26 20.69 -5.24
CA ARG A 74 10.13 19.49 -5.30
C ARG A 74 9.70 18.55 -6.41
N ALA A 75 10.37 18.60 -7.55
CA ALA A 75 10.26 17.57 -8.60
C ALA A 75 10.55 16.17 -8.05
N THR A 76 9.84 15.16 -8.54
CA THR A 76 10.10 13.74 -8.23
C THR A 76 10.45 12.99 -9.52
N ALA A 77 10.93 11.75 -9.41
CA ALA A 77 11.12 10.88 -10.58
C ALA A 77 9.94 9.92 -10.81
N THR A 78 8.84 10.11 -10.09
CA THR A 78 7.57 9.38 -10.32
C THR A 78 6.65 10.18 -11.24
N SER A 79 5.58 9.53 -11.71
CA SER A 79 4.54 10.11 -12.54
C SER A 79 3.16 9.77 -11.99
N MET A 80 2.13 10.45 -12.49
CA MET A 80 0.75 9.96 -12.35
C MET A 80 0.22 9.49 -13.70
N TYR A 81 -0.43 8.33 -13.70
CA TYR A 81 -1.06 7.74 -14.88
C TYR A 81 -2.54 7.47 -14.60
N TYR A 82 -3.41 7.67 -15.60
CA TYR A 82 -4.83 7.34 -15.46
C TYR A 82 -5.05 5.86 -15.73
N GLU A 83 -5.44 5.10 -14.70
CA GLU A 83 -5.71 3.68 -14.84
C GLU A 83 -7.10 3.44 -15.46
N PRO A 84 -7.20 2.83 -16.66
CA PRO A 84 -8.49 2.58 -17.31
C PRO A 84 -9.25 1.37 -16.73
N ALA A 85 -8.62 0.52 -15.91
CA ALA A 85 -9.26 -0.64 -15.30
C ALA A 85 -10.54 -0.25 -14.55
N ARG A 86 -11.56 -1.13 -14.64
CA ARG A 86 -12.94 -0.82 -14.25
C ARG A 86 -13.06 -0.30 -12.81
N MET A 87 -12.31 -0.86 -11.85
CA MET A 87 -12.36 -0.44 -10.45
C MET A 87 -11.42 0.72 -10.11
N HIS A 88 -10.52 1.12 -11.03
CA HIS A 88 -9.45 2.09 -10.80
C HIS A 88 -9.49 3.26 -11.78
N ARG A 89 -10.66 3.63 -12.31
CA ARG A 89 -10.89 4.72 -13.27
C ARG A 89 -10.56 6.11 -12.69
N HIS A 90 -9.32 6.33 -12.30
CA HIS A 90 -8.76 7.51 -11.65
C HIS A 90 -7.24 7.56 -11.89
N TRP A 91 -6.62 8.66 -11.51
CA TRP A 91 -5.18 8.84 -11.57
C TRP A 91 -4.50 8.09 -10.42
N HIS A 92 -3.35 7.51 -10.72
CA HIS A 92 -2.50 6.75 -9.81
C HIS A 92 -1.12 7.34 -9.78
N LEU A 93 -0.57 7.55 -8.59
CA LEU A 93 0.86 7.72 -8.39
C LEU A 93 1.60 6.41 -8.68
N MET A 94 2.54 6.47 -9.62
CA MET A 94 3.25 5.28 -10.10
C MET A 94 4.41 4.89 -9.19
N GLY A 95 4.60 3.59 -8.98
CA GLY A 95 5.73 3.08 -8.19
C GLY A 95 5.65 3.38 -6.68
N PHE A 96 4.50 3.85 -6.18
CA PHE A 96 4.32 4.24 -4.78
C PHE A 96 4.55 3.09 -3.79
N ALA A 97 4.06 1.88 -4.10
CA ALA A 97 4.28 0.71 -3.26
C ALA A 97 4.57 -0.52 -4.12
N ARG A 98 5.33 -1.46 -3.55
CA ARG A 98 5.65 -2.76 -4.14
C ARG A 98 5.21 -3.87 -3.22
N LEU A 99 4.46 -4.82 -3.76
CA LEU A 99 4.00 -6.02 -3.07
C LEU A 99 4.76 -7.23 -3.61
N GLN A 100 5.32 -8.02 -2.72
CA GLN A 100 6.18 -9.13 -3.11
C GLN A 100 5.93 -10.36 -2.26
N LEU A 101 6.09 -11.52 -2.88
CA LEU A 101 6.33 -12.77 -2.16
C LEU A 101 7.85 -13.01 -2.16
N ARG A 102 8.44 -13.15 -0.98
CA ARG A 102 9.88 -13.39 -0.81
C ARG A 102 10.15 -14.72 -0.12
N THR A 103 11.25 -15.38 -0.47
CA THR A 103 11.76 -16.55 0.26
C THR A 103 12.23 -16.14 1.67
N PRO A 104 12.49 -17.08 2.58
CA PRO A 104 13.04 -16.74 3.89
C PRO A 104 14.42 -16.08 3.84
N GLY A 105 15.17 -16.29 2.76
CA GLY A 105 16.44 -15.59 2.48
C GLY A 105 16.25 -14.14 2.02
N GLY A 106 15.02 -13.74 1.67
CA GLY A 106 14.67 -12.41 1.17
C GLY A 106 14.66 -12.29 -0.35
N GLU A 107 14.82 -13.39 -1.09
CA GLU A 107 14.78 -13.38 -2.55
C GLU A 107 13.34 -13.22 -3.04
N THR A 108 13.09 -12.37 -4.03
CA THR A 108 11.75 -12.19 -4.58
C THR A 108 11.37 -13.37 -5.47
N VAL A 109 10.26 -14.04 -5.14
CA VAL A 109 9.66 -15.13 -5.91
C VAL A 109 8.56 -14.59 -6.82
N VAL A 110 7.76 -13.66 -6.31
CA VAL A 110 6.65 -13.03 -7.02
C VAL A 110 6.69 -11.54 -6.74
N ALA A 111 6.50 -10.73 -7.78
CA ALA A 111 6.22 -9.31 -7.67
C ALA A 111 4.78 -9.06 -8.14
N ASP A 112 4.15 -8.03 -7.58
CA ASP A 112 2.82 -7.61 -7.99
C ASP A 112 2.77 -7.06 -9.42
N ARG A 113 1.54 -6.82 -9.88
CA ARG A 113 1.23 -6.13 -11.14
C ARG A 113 0.53 -4.79 -10.91
N LYS A 114 0.56 -4.29 -9.68
CA LYS A 114 -0.08 -3.06 -9.21
C LYS A 114 0.88 -1.90 -9.44
N ASN A 115 0.72 -1.24 -10.58
CA ASN A 115 1.70 -0.25 -11.02
C ASN A 115 1.57 1.11 -10.33
N GLY A 116 0.42 1.40 -9.69
CA GLY A 116 0.19 2.68 -9.03
C GLY A 116 -1.03 2.71 -8.09
N PHE A 117 -1.12 3.80 -7.34
CA PHE A 117 -2.08 4.01 -6.26
C PHE A 117 -2.63 5.44 -6.30
N CYS A 118 -3.94 5.59 -6.21
CA CYS A 118 -4.60 6.85 -5.84
C CYS A 118 -4.46 7.06 -4.33
N LEU A 119 -3.92 8.20 -3.89
CA LEU A 119 -3.73 8.49 -2.46
C LEU A 119 -4.76 9.49 -1.92
N GLY A 120 -5.45 9.11 -0.85
CA GLY A 120 -6.36 9.96 -0.08
C GLY A 120 -6.53 9.52 1.37
N ASP A 121 -7.21 10.34 2.16
CA ASP A 121 -7.54 10.00 3.55
C ASP A 121 -8.74 9.03 3.56
N ARG A 122 -8.50 7.74 3.79
CA ARG A 122 -9.56 6.70 3.81
C ARG A 122 -9.97 6.28 5.22
N TYR A 123 -9.04 6.35 6.16
CA TYR A 123 -9.32 6.08 7.57
C TYR A 123 -8.37 6.85 8.48
N ARG A 124 -8.78 7.01 9.75
CA ARG A 124 -7.92 7.51 10.82
C ARG A 124 -7.10 6.37 11.42
N THR A 125 -5.78 6.55 11.55
CA THR A 125 -4.88 5.52 12.09
C THR A 125 -5.09 5.34 13.60
N ALA A 126 -4.74 4.17 14.12
CA ALA A 126 -4.90 3.86 15.55
C ALA A 126 -3.98 4.71 16.46
N ASP A 127 -2.81 5.12 15.93
CA ASP A 127 -1.81 5.96 16.59
C ASP A 127 -2.05 7.46 16.37
N ALA A 128 -3.08 7.85 15.61
CA ALA A 128 -3.37 9.23 15.27
C ALA A 128 -3.48 10.14 16.51
N ASP A 129 -3.95 9.61 17.64
CA ASP A 129 -4.06 10.39 18.87
C ASP A 129 -2.73 10.68 19.56
N THR A 130 -1.69 9.90 19.27
CA THR A 130 -0.34 10.11 19.80
C THR A 130 0.59 10.86 18.84
N LEU A 131 0.24 10.92 17.56
CA LEU A 131 1.04 11.64 16.57
C LEU A 131 0.87 13.14 16.80
N PRO A 132 1.98 13.89 17.02
CA PRO A 132 1.89 15.32 17.12
C PRO A 132 1.23 15.89 15.88
N GLY A 133 1.68 15.49 14.68
CA GLY A 133 1.24 16.01 13.36
C GLY A 133 -0.22 15.79 13.01
N ALA A 134 -0.92 14.90 13.72
CA ALA A 134 -2.28 14.54 13.36
C ALA A 134 -3.25 15.71 13.44
N VAL A 135 -4.18 15.76 12.50
CA VAL A 135 -5.21 16.80 12.41
C VAL A 135 -6.08 16.81 13.67
N ARG A 136 -6.17 17.98 14.32
CA ARG A 136 -6.99 18.22 15.52
C ARG A 136 -8.05 19.29 15.34
N ASP A 137 -7.73 20.29 14.53
CA ASP A 137 -8.61 21.41 14.22
C ASP A 137 -8.96 21.36 12.74
N THR A 138 -10.25 21.32 12.43
CA THR A 138 -10.75 21.28 11.05
C THR A 138 -10.63 22.63 10.34
N ALA A 139 -10.48 23.73 11.10
CA ALA A 139 -10.28 25.06 10.56
C ALA A 139 -8.81 25.36 10.21
N SER A 140 -7.85 24.58 10.74
CA SER A 140 -6.42 24.75 10.45
C SER A 140 -6.09 24.44 8.99
N PRO A 141 -4.93 24.87 8.46
CA PRO A 141 -4.49 24.51 7.11
C PRO A 141 -4.49 22.99 6.87
N GLU A 142 -4.04 22.20 7.85
CA GLU A 142 -4.05 20.73 7.80
C GLU A 142 -5.47 20.17 7.81
N GLY A 143 -6.36 20.74 8.63
CA GLY A 143 -7.78 20.35 8.67
C GLY A 143 -8.51 20.60 7.36
N GLN A 144 -8.21 21.72 6.70
CA GLN A 144 -8.76 22.04 5.38
C GLN A 144 -8.19 21.11 4.30
N LEU A 145 -6.89 20.80 4.35
CA LEU A 145 -6.28 19.82 3.44
C LEU A 145 -6.91 18.43 3.62
N ALA A 146 -7.04 17.95 4.85
CA ALA A 146 -7.59 16.63 5.16
C ALA A 146 -9.02 16.48 4.62
N GLN A 147 -9.87 17.49 4.77
CA GLN A 147 -11.21 17.49 4.17
C GLN A 147 -11.19 17.37 2.64
N ARG A 148 -10.18 17.92 1.96
CA ARG A 148 -10.02 17.76 0.51
C ARG A 148 -9.51 16.36 0.16
N LEU A 149 -8.55 15.83 0.92
CA LEU A 149 -7.98 14.49 0.69
C LEU A 149 -8.98 13.38 0.98
N GLU A 150 -9.84 13.53 1.99
CA GLU A 150 -10.93 12.60 2.30
C GLU A 150 -11.92 12.49 1.13
N LYS A 151 -12.27 13.63 0.53
CA LYS A 151 -13.19 13.71 -0.61
C LYS A 151 -12.52 13.36 -1.93
N SER A 152 -11.19 13.39 -2.00
CA SER A 152 -10.46 13.15 -3.24
C SER A 152 -10.67 11.71 -3.71
N ARG A 153 -11.03 11.58 -4.98
CA ARG A 153 -11.09 10.31 -5.71
C ARG A 153 -10.08 10.27 -6.86
N CYS A 154 -9.00 11.06 -6.73
CA CYS A 154 -7.92 11.17 -7.70
C CYS A 154 -8.42 11.37 -9.14
N GLY A 155 -9.39 12.26 -9.34
CA GLY A 155 -9.97 12.52 -10.66
C GLY A 155 -10.80 11.36 -11.23
N TYR A 156 -11.52 10.62 -10.38
CA TYR A 156 -12.35 9.50 -10.82
C TYR A 156 -13.29 9.86 -11.98
N GLY A 157 -13.17 9.09 -13.07
CA GLY A 157 -13.95 9.29 -14.29
C GLY A 157 -13.49 10.46 -15.17
N ASP A 158 -12.39 11.13 -14.82
CA ASP A 158 -11.82 12.23 -15.59
C ASP A 158 -10.41 11.91 -16.13
N PRO A 159 -10.32 11.11 -17.22
CA PRO A 159 -9.06 10.88 -17.93
C PRO A 159 -8.54 12.13 -18.64
N ARG A 160 -9.28 13.25 -18.65
CA ARG A 160 -8.93 14.51 -19.33
C ARG A 160 -8.37 15.57 -18.39
N ALA A 161 -8.30 15.29 -17.09
CA ALA A 161 -7.67 16.17 -16.10
C ALA A 161 -6.22 16.50 -16.51
N THR A 162 -5.83 17.76 -16.47
CA THR A 162 -4.44 18.19 -16.75
C THR A 162 -3.64 18.44 -15.48
N GLU A 163 -4.32 18.47 -14.34
CA GLU A 163 -3.72 18.60 -13.02
C GLU A 163 -4.42 17.60 -12.08
N MET A 164 -3.68 17.12 -11.09
CA MET A 164 -4.19 16.24 -10.04
C MET A 164 -3.50 16.55 -8.72
N PHE A 165 -4.18 16.29 -7.61
CA PHE A 165 -3.53 16.26 -6.30
C PHE A 165 -3.92 14.98 -5.56
N GLU A 166 -2.95 14.41 -4.86
CA GLU A 166 -3.08 13.19 -4.07
C GLU A 166 -2.25 13.32 -2.80
N GLY A 167 -2.63 12.60 -1.74
CA GLY A 167 -1.91 12.71 -0.48
C GLY A 167 -2.56 11.98 0.68
N ILE A 168 -1.85 11.97 1.81
CA ILE A 168 -2.30 11.37 3.06
C ILE A 168 -1.94 12.33 4.20
N SER A 169 -2.95 12.78 4.94
CA SER A 169 -2.77 13.62 6.13
C SER A 169 -2.10 12.83 7.25
N VAL A 170 -1.36 13.53 8.14
CA VAL A 170 -0.79 12.85 9.31
C VAL A 170 -1.90 12.25 10.19
N GLY A 171 -1.71 11.01 10.62
CA GLY A 171 -2.72 10.26 11.38
C GLY A 171 -3.87 9.73 10.53
N SER A 172 -3.77 9.83 9.21
CA SER A 172 -4.65 9.15 8.24
C SER A 172 -3.89 8.06 7.51
N GLY A 173 -4.63 7.18 6.86
CA GLY A 173 -4.07 6.21 5.92
C GLY A 173 -5.02 5.90 4.76
N ASP A 174 -4.47 5.23 3.77
CA ASP A 174 -5.18 4.74 2.59
C ASP A 174 -5.17 3.20 2.58
N ASP A 175 -6.33 2.55 2.43
CA ASP A 175 -6.44 1.08 2.38
C ASP A 175 -6.85 0.58 1.00
N TYR A 176 -6.04 -0.31 0.45
CA TYR A 176 -6.35 -1.05 -0.78
C TYR A 176 -6.84 -2.45 -0.42
N ARG A 177 -8.17 -2.62 -0.45
CA ARG A 177 -8.84 -3.85 -0.03
C ARG A 177 -8.55 -5.01 -0.97
N PHE A 178 -8.43 -6.22 -0.42
CA PHE A 178 -8.15 -7.46 -1.15
C PHE A 178 -9.05 -7.76 -2.37
N ASN A 179 -10.22 -7.12 -2.49
CA ASN A 179 -11.19 -7.34 -3.55
C ASN A 179 -11.11 -6.32 -4.70
N VAL A 180 -10.15 -5.39 -4.70
CA VAL A 180 -9.93 -4.44 -5.80
C VAL A 180 -8.96 -4.98 -6.85
N ASP A 181 -8.95 -4.38 -8.04
CA ASP A 181 -8.12 -4.88 -9.14
C ASP A 181 -6.62 -4.82 -8.80
N PHE A 182 -5.88 -5.82 -9.27
CA PHE A 182 -4.44 -6.02 -9.05
C PHE A 182 -4.00 -6.19 -7.59
N GLN A 183 -4.94 -6.30 -6.63
CA GLN A 183 -4.64 -6.48 -5.22
C GLN A 183 -4.36 -7.96 -4.86
N TRP A 184 -3.36 -8.54 -5.51
CA TRP A 184 -2.99 -9.94 -5.37
C TRP A 184 -1.56 -10.28 -5.81
N LEU A 185 -1.04 -11.39 -5.29
CA LEU A 185 0.18 -12.05 -5.78
C LEU A 185 -0.19 -13.39 -6.44
N ASP A 186 0.46 -13.71 -7.56
CA ASP A 186 0.23 -14.97 -8.29
C ASP A 186 0.98 -16.12 -7.62
N LEU A 187 0.25 -17.08 -7.05
CA LEU A 187 0.80 -18.27 -6.41
C LEU A 187 0.84 -19.49 -7.33
N THR A 188 0.41 -19.37 -8.58
CA THR A 188 0.16 -20.51 -9.49
C THR A 188 1.34 -21.45 -9.57
N ASN A 189 2.56 -20.90 -9.67
CA ASN A 189 3.79 -21.68 -9.81
C ASN A 189 4.66 -21.64 -8.54
N VAL A 190 4.14 -21.14 -7.42
CA VAL A 190 4.88 -21.05 -6.16
C VAL A 190 4.91 -22.45 -5.51
N PRO A 191 6.09 -23.02 -5.23
CA PRO A 191 6.20 -24.30 -4.51
C PRO A 191 5.65 -24.22 -3.10
N SER A 192 5.27 -25.37 -2.53
CA SER A 192 4.95 -25.45 -1.11
C SER A 192 6.16 -25.07 -0.26
N GLY A 193 5.94 -24.30 0.80
CA GLY A 193 7.01 -23.75 1.61
C GLY A 193 6.55 -22.56 2.44
N THR A 194 7.53 -21.89 3.06
CA THR A 194 7.29 -20.72 3.90
C THR A 194 7.84 -19.48 3.20
N TYR A 195 7.07 -18.40 3.20
CA TYR A 195 7.38 -17.16 2.48
C TYR A 195 7.00 -15.94 3.31
N ASP A 196 7.61 -14.80 2.98
CA ASP A 196 7.20 -13.48 3.45
C ASP A 196 6.37 -12.79 2.36
N VAL A 197 5.17 -12.32 2.71
CA VAL A 197 4.42 -11.34 1.90
C VAL A 197 4.81 -9.96 2.39
N VAL A 198 5.46 -9.18 1.53
CA VAL A 198 6.07 -7.89 1.88
C VAL A 198 5.35 -6.77 1.13
N ASN A 199 4.98 -5.72 1.87
CA ASN A 199 4.55 -4.43 1.30
C ASN A 199 5.62 -3.40 1.63
N THR A 200 6.20 -2.76 0.62
CA THR A 200 7.18 -1.68 0.77
C THR A 200 6.73 -0.44 0.01
N VAL A 201 6.51 0.65 0.73
CA VAL A 201 6.22 1.97 0.14
C VAL A 201 7.50 2.72 -0.23
N ASN A 202 7.44 3.54 -1.27
CA ASN A 202 8.52 4.44 -1.71
C ASN A 202 9.90 3.76 -1.77
N SER A 203 9.92 2.51 -2.27
CA SER A 203 11.12 1.66 -2.30
C SER A 203 12.28 2.26 -3.11
N ASP A 204 11.97 3.11 -4.09
CA ASP A 204 12.93 3.82 -4.93
C ASP A 204 13.34 5.18 -4.36
N ARG A 205 12.74 5.59 -3.23
CA ARG A 205 12.98 6.86 -2.52
C ARG A 205 12.78 8.08 -3.41
N THR A 206 11.81 8.00 -4.32
CA THR A 206 11.40 9.13 -5.17
C THR A 206 10.71 10.24 -4.38
N LEU A 207 10.09 9.89 -3.24
CA LEU A 207 9.48 10.83 -2.31
C LEU A 207 10.41 11.10 -1.12
N VAL A 208 10.44 12.35 -0.65
CA VAL A 208 11.18 12.74 0.56
C VAL A 208 10.33 12.45 1.79
N GLU A 209 10.90 11.69 2.73
CA GLU A 209 10.27 11.32 3.99
C GLU A 209 11.14 11.73 5.19
N SER A 210 10.55 11.79 6.39
CA SER A 210 11.32 11.98 7.64
C SER A 210 12.02 10.69 8.08
N SER A 211 11.49 9.53 7.69
CA SER A 211 12.10 8.23 7.89
C SER A 211 11.75 7.30 6.74
N TYR A 212 12.68 6.41 6.40
CA TYR A 212 12.47 5.31 5.44
C TYR A 212 12.49 3.93 6.13
N ASP A 213 12.75 3.89 7.44
CA ASP A 213 12.99 2.65 8.19
C ASP A 213 11.69 1.87 8.46
N ASN A 214 10.55 2.54 8.31
CA ASN A 214 9.21 2.00 8.55
C ASN A 214 8.42 1.77 7.25
N ASN A 215 9.04 1.94 6.08
CA ASN A 215 8.36 1.82 4.78
C ASN A 215 7.91 0.40 4.46
N SER A 216 8.49 -0.60 5.12
CA SER A 216 8.24 -2.00 4.85
C SER A 216 7.50 -2.70 5.98
N SER A 217 6.49 -3.50 5.64
CA SER A 217 5.86 -4.46 6.55
C SER A 217 5.72 -5.82 5.89
N SER A 218 5.79 -6.87 6.69
CA SER A 218 5.68 -8.24 6.20
C SER A 218 4.82 -9.13 7.08
N ILE A 219 4.23 -10.15 6.46
CA ILE A 219 3.65 -11.30 7.13
C ILE A 219 4.34 -12.58 6.64
N SER A 220 4.57 -13.52 7.54
CA SER A 220 5.04 -14.85 7.17
C SER A 220 3.86 -15.78 6.95
N ILE A 221 3.86 -16.51 5.84
CA ILE A 221 2.84 -17.49 5.48
C ILE A 221 3.47 -18.84 5.14
N SER A 222 2.76 -19.93 5.39
CA SER A 222 3.01 -21.20 4.71
C SER A 222 2.07 -21.35 3.52
N VAL A 223 2.57 -21.95 2.45
CA VAL A 223 1.83 -22.37 1.26
C VAL A 223 1.98 -23.88 1.14
N GLN A 224 0.88 -24.62 0.99
CA GLN A 224 0.91 -26.07 0.86
C GLN A 224 -0.08 -26.56 -0.20
N TRP A 225 0.43 -27.09 -1.31
CA TRP A 225 -0.41 -27.74 -2.34
C TRP A 225 -1.09 -29.01 -1.81
N PRO A 226 -2.29 -29.35 -2.35
CA PRO A 226 -3.08 -30.51 -1.93
C PRO A 226 -2.28 -31.82 -1.90
N GLY A 227 -2.63 -32.69 -0.95
CA GLY A 227 -1.94 -33.98 -0.78
C GLY A 227 -0.49 -33.88 -0.30
N GLY A 228 -0.06 -32.72 0.22
CA GLY A 228 1.33 -32.53 0.65
C GLY A 228 2.32 -32.31 -0.49
N ALA A 229 1.84 -32.05 -1.72
CA ALA A 229 2.70 -31.89 -2.88
C ALA A 229 3.69 -30.72 -2.72
N ALA A 230 4.92 -30.89 -3.23
CA ALA A 230 5.94 -29.84 -3.17
C ALA A 230 5.71 -28.73 -4.20
N THR A 231 5.03 -29.02 -5.30
CA THR A 231 4.74 -28.08 -6.40
C THR A 231 3.29 -28.26 -6.86
N ARG A 232 2.82 -27.36 -7.73
CA ARG A 232 1.47 -27.43 -8.29
C ARG A 232 1.24 -28.75 -9.04
N PRO A 233 0.01 -29.30 -9.05
CA PRO A 233 -0.36 -30.38 -9.94
C PRO A 233 -0.40 -29.90 -11.41
N LEU A 234 -0.35 -30.85 -12.36
CA LEU A 234 -0.47 -30.54 -13.79
C LEU A 234 -1.80 -29.85 -14.13
N VAL A 235 -2.88 -30.30 -13.48
CA VAL A 235 -4.21 -29.69 -13.55
C VAL A 235 -4.57 -29.21 -12.16
N ILE A 236 -4.89 -27.92 -12.04
CA ILE A 236 -5.28 -27.30 -10.77
C ILE A 236 -6.77 -27.52 -10.56
N THR A 237 -7.12 -28.45 -9.67
CA THR A 237 -8.50 -28.69 -9.23
C THR A 237 -8.78 -28.11 -7.84
N GLU A 238 -7.72 -27.82 -7.08
CA GLU A 238 -7.79 -27.26 -5.74
C GLU A 238 -6.61 -26.30 -5.52
N ALA A 239 -6.84 -25.21 -4.77
CA ALA A 239 -5.80 -24.24 -4.45
C ALA A 239 -4.88 -24.76 -3.32
N PRO A 240 -3.65 -24.25 -3.18
CA PRO A 240 -2.84 -24.54 -2.01
C PRO A 240 -3.50 -23.92 -0.76
N ALA A 241 -3.38 -24.62 0.36
CA ALA A 241 -3.68 -24.05 1.66
C ALA A 241 -2.65 -22.97 1.99
N VAL A 242 -3.11 -21.82 2.50
CA VAL A 242 -2.25 -20.73 2.96
C VAL A 242 -2.56 -20.40 4.41
N THR A 243 -1.54 -20.48 5.25
CA THR A 243 -1.68 -20.24 6.70
C THR A 243 -0.80 -19.06 7.10
N LEU A 244 -1.40 -18.07 7.76
CA LEU A 244 -0.64 -17.00 8.40
C LEU A 244 0.15 -17.56 9.59
N LEU A 245 1.47 -17.42 9.56
CA LEU A 245 2.36 -17.89 10.62
C LEU A 245 2.72 -16.75 11.59
N ARG A 246 2.97 -15.54 11.07
CA ARG A 246 3.42 -14.38 11.86
C ARG A 246 3.11 -13.07 11.16
N SER A 247 2.90 -12.00 11.94
CA SER A 247 2.85 -10.61 11.47
C SER A 247 4.04 -9.81 12.01
N CYS A 248 4.71 -9.06 11.13
CA CYS A 248 5.91 -8.29 11.43
C CYS A 248 5.80 -6.87 10.85
N PRO A 249 4.99 -5.99 11.47
CA PRO A 249 4.86 -4.60 11.03
C PRO A 249 6.21 -3.86 11.15
N GLY A 250 6.53 -3.00 10.17
CA GLY A 250 7.77 -2.23 10.15
C GLY A 250 9.03 -3.06 9.86
N ARG A 251 8.88 -4.29 9.34
CA ARG A 251 9.98 -5.20 9.00
C ARG A 251 9.81 -5.75 7.59
N GLU A 252 10.91 -5.81 6.83
CA GLU A 252 10.96 -6.47 5.52
C GLU A 252 11.00 -8.00 5.57
N ARG A 253 11.45 -8.56 6.69
CA ARG A 253 11.61 -10.02 6.87
C ARG A 253 10.88 -10.46 8.12
N CYS A 254 10.01 -11.45 7.99
CA CYS A 254 9.21 -12.01 9.08
C CYS A 254 9.58 -13.47 9.38
N THR A 255 10.03 -14.21 8.36
CA THR A 255 10.51 -15.60 8.49
C THR A 255 11.89 -15.75 9.11
N ALA A 256 12.75 -14.73 9.02
CA ALA A 256 14.08 -14.80 9.62
C ALA A 256 13.95 -14.93 11.15
N ALA A 257 14.61 -15.93 11.74
CA ALA A 257 14.72 -16.02 13.20
C ALA A 257 15.46 -14.78 13.70
N THR A 258 14.86 -14.07 14.66
CA THR A 258 15.54 -13.00 15.39
C THR A 258 16.73 -13.62 16.12
N LYS A 259 17.95 -13.48 15.58
CA LYS A 259 19.10 -13.40 16.47
C LYS A 259 18.91 -12.10 17.24
N ALA A 260 18.76 -12.18 18.56
CA ALA A 260 18.76 -11.03 19.44
C ALA A 260 20.12 -10.32 19.29
N GLY A 261 20.19 -9.35 18.38
CA GLY A 261 21.33 -8.46 18.21
C GLY A 261 21.12 -7.25 19.10
N THR A 262 22.04 -7.05 20.05
CA THR A 262 22.20 -5.82 20.82
C THR A 262 22.49 -4.66 19.87
N GLY A 263 21.43 -3.93 19.48
CA GLY A 263 21.53 -2.77 18.61
C GLY A 263 22.15 -1.58 19.34
N SER A 264 23.44 -1.37 19.15
CA SER A 264 24.10 -0.07 19.34
C SER A 264 23.63 0.86 18.22
N VAL A 265 22.84 1.89 18.56
CA VAL A 265 22.49 2.98 17.66
C VAL A 265 23.73 3.84 17.45
N ALA A 266 24.40 3.71 16.31
CA ALA A 266 25.38 4.68 15.87
C ALA A 266 24.64 5.93 15.39
N ARG A 267 24.67 7.01 16.19
CA ARG A 267 24.31 8.35 15.73
C ARG A 267 25.37 8.79 14.73
N GLN A 268 24.95 9.09 13.51
CA GLN A 268 25.79 9.80 12.56
C GLN A 268 25.50 11.29 12.74
N ASP A 269 26.42 11.98 13.41
CA ASP A 269 26.43 13.43 13.57
C ASP A 269 26.73 14.07 12.20
N ASP A 270 25.74 14.71 11.57
CA ASP A 270 25.99 15.67 10.50
C ASP A 270 26.00 17.08 11.10
N ARG A 271 27.20 17.56 11.42
CA ARG A 271 27.41 18.99 11.71
C ARG A 271 27.72 19.75 10.42
N GLY A 272 26.70 20.48 9.98
CA GLY A 272 26.80 21.93 9.79
C GLY A 272 27.24 22.46 8.43
N LEU A 273 26.34 23.19 7.78
CA LEU A 273 26.61 24.50 7.19
C LEU A 273 25.41 25.41 7.45
N GLY A 274 25.66 26.61 7.97
CA GLY A 274 24.64 27.54 8.45
C GLY A 274 23.86 28.25 7.35
N GLN A 275 22.59 28.54 7.66
CA GLN A 275 21.77 29.58 7.03
C GLN A 275 20.69 30.04 8.04
N ALA A 276 20.19 31.27 7.82
CA ALA A 276 19.30 32.07 8.69
C ALA A 276 18.00 31.35 9.13
N PRO A 277 17.14 31.91 10.02
CA PRO A 277 16.10 31.14 10.70
C PRO A 277 14.98 30.75 9.73
N ASN A 278 15.16 29.65 9.00
CA ASN A 278 14.14 29.04 8.18
C ASN A 278 13.22 28.24 9.09
N VAL A 279 11.92 28.53 9.02
CA VAL A 279 10.89 27.69 9.62
C VAL A 279 11.05 26.27 9.04
N PRO A 280 11.16 25.21 9.86
CA PRO A 280 11.42 23.87 9.36
C PRO A 280 10.25 23.35 8.52
N LEU A 281 10.57 22.76 7.36
CA LEU A 281 9.59 22.03 6.55
C LEU A 281 9.23 20.71 7.26
N THR A 282 7.93 20.42 7.34
CA THR A 282 7.47 19.13 7.85
C THR A 282 7.51 18.07 6.74
N ARG A 283 7.79 16.82 7.11
CA ARG A 283 7.90 15.68 6.16
C ARG A 283 6.99 14.54 6.59
N SER A 284 6.37 13.87 5.63
CA SER A 284 5.64 12.62 5.88
C SER A 284 6.60 11.48 6.23
N ALA A 285 6.08 10.45 6.90
CA ALA A 285 6.70 9.13 7.00
C ALA A 285 5.60 8.11 6.77
N VAL A 286 5.68 7.36 5.68
CA VAL A 286 4.66 6.44 5.23
C VAL A 286 5.03 5.04 5.70
N ARG A 287 4.20 4.50 6.59
CA ARG A 287 4.33 3.12 7.03
C ARG A 287 3.44 2.23 6.19
N GLY A 288 4.03 1.35 5.40
CA GLY A 288 3.30 0.27 4.73
C GLY A 288 2.80 -0.76 5.76
N ARG A 289 1.63 -1.34 5.53
CA ARG A 289 1.04 -2.45 6.31
C ARG A 289 0.50 -3.51 5.35
N SER A 290 0.54 -4.76 5.79
CA SER A 290 0.10 -5.91 5.00
C SER A 290 -0.54 -6.97 5.91
N GLY A 291 -1.61 -7.62 5.44
CA GLY A 291 -2.26 -8.73 6.15
C GLY A 291 -3.60 -8.36 6.80
N PRO A 292 -3.97 -8.96 7.96
CA PRO A 292 -5.21 -8.66 8.68
C PRO A 292 -5.24 -7.22 9.20
N ILE A 293 -5.65 -6.28 8.36
CA ILE A 293 -5.83 -4.89 8.75
C ILE A 293 -7.27 -4.73 9.24
N ARG A 294 -7.45 -4.46 10.54
CA ARG A 294 -8.78 -4.13 11.10
C ARG A 294 -9.25 -2.82 10.46
N THR A 295 -10.33 -2.88 9.68
CA THR A 295 -11.02 -1.68 9.20
C THR A 295 -11.76 -1.01 10.37
N PRO A 296 -11.49 0.26 10.71
CA PRO A 296 -12.33 0.99 11.64
C PRO A 296 -13.69 1.25 10.96
N GLY A 297 -14.80 0.78 11.56
CA GLY A 297 -16.16 1.21 11.18
C GLY A 297 -17.09 0.23 10.45
N SER A 298 -16.74 -1.05 10.22
CA SER A 298 -17.68 -1.99 9.61
C SER A 298 -18.66 -2.60 10.63
N ALA A 299 -19.66 -1.84 11.05
CA ALA A 299 -20.94 -2.42 11.44
C ALA A 299 -21.81 -2.52 10.18
N THR A 300 -22.45 -3.67 9.98
CA THR A 300 -23.44 -4.04 8.94
C THR A 300 -22.91 -4.65 7.62
N GLY A 301 -22.86 -5.99 7.60
CA GLY A 301 -23.66 -6.83 6.69
C GLY A 301 -23.35 -6.85 5.19
N ARG A 302 -22.61 -7.88 4.76
CA ARG A 302 -23.08 -8.93 3.83
C ARG A 302 -22.14 -10.13 3.91
N ASN A 303 -22.69 -11.24 4.39
CA ASN A 303 -22.02 -12.51 4.61
C ASN A 303 -21.56 -13.12 3.28
N GLY A 304 -20.30 -13.55 3.25
CA GLY A 304 -19.69 -14.24 2.11
C GLY A 304 -18.37 -14.94 2.46
N CYS A 305 -18.27 -15.49 3.67
CA CYS A 305 -17.27 -16.49 4.08
C CYS A 305 -17.94 -17.35 5.16
N SER A 306 -18.55 -18.47 4.76
CA SER A 306 -19.18 -19.36 5.74
C SER A 306 -18.09 -20.19 6.42
N SER A 307 -17.93 -19.95 7.74
CA SER A 307 -17.45 -20.84 8.81
C SER A 307 -16.22 -21.72 8.48
N VAL A 308 -15.02 -21.46 9.00
CA VAL A 308 -14.62 -21.46 10.42
C VAL A 308 -13.50 -20.43 10.66
N THR A 309 -13.53 -19.73 11.81
CA THR A 309 -12.56 -18.70 12.30
C THR A 309 -12.31 -17.49 11.38
N SER A 310 -13.38 -16.77 11.06
CA SER A 310 -13.36 -15.48 10.35
C SER A 310 -12.86 -14.31 11.24
N ALA A 311 -11.58 -13.94 11.10
CA ALA A 311 -11.07 -12.63 11.52
C ALA A 311 -9.78 -12.16 10.77
N LEU A 312 -9.30 -12.85 9.73
CA LEU A 312 -7.95 -12.60 9.20
C LEU A 312 -7.95 -12.27 7.69
N GLY A 313 -7.45 -11.07 7.35
CA GLY A 313 -7.49 -10.41 6.03
C GLY A 313 -6.55 -10.97 4.94
N CYS A 314 -6.48 -12.28 4.80
CA CYS A 314 -5.87 -12.95 3.64
C CYS A 314 -6.83 -14.03 3.16
N CYS A 315 -7.29 -13.94 1.92
CA CYS A 315 -8.14 -14.96 1.31
C CYS A 315 -7.39 -15.64 0.18
N CYS A 316 -7.10 -16.92 0.34
CA CYS A 316 -6.95 -17.79 -0.81
C CYS A 316 -8.36 -18.15 -1.29
N CYS A 317 -8.62 -17.98 -2.58
CA CYS A 317 -9.88 -18.41 -3.17
C CYS A 317 -9.95 -19.96 -3.16
N ALA A 318 -10.27 -20.57 -2.02
CA ALA A 318 -10.74 -21.94 -1.88
C ALA A 318 -11.60 -22.01 -0.61
N ASN A 319 -12.89 -22.28 -0.75
CA ASN A 319 -13.70 -22.71 0.37
C ASN A 319 -14.07 -24.18 0.12
N ALA A 320 -13.62 -25.04 1.02
CA ALA A 320 -13.90 -26.46 1.03
C ALA A 320 -15.35 -26.69 1.46
N ASN A 321 -16.09 -27.43 0.65
CA ASN A 321 -17.22 -28.22 1.10
C ASN A 321 -17.20 -29.52 0.31
N ALA A 322 -16.70 -30.58 0.94
CA ALA A 322 -17.07 -31.95 0.64
C ALA A 322 -17.53 -32.57 1.97
N PRO A 323 -18.55 -33.47 1.97
CA PRO A 323 -18.73 -34.38 3.09
C PRO A 323 -17.50 -35.26 3.30
#